data_AF-A0A3M1LJF6-F1
#
_entry.id   AF-A0A3M1LJF6-F1
#
_cell.length_a   1.000
_cell.length_b   1.000
_cell.length_c   1.000
_cell.angle_alpha   90.00
_cell.angle_beta   90.00
_cell.angle_gamma   90.00
#
_symmetry.space_group_name_H-M   'P 1'
#
loop_
_entity.id
_entity.type
_entity.pdbx_description
1 polymer ?
#
loop_
_entity_poly.entity_id
_entity_poly.type
_entity_poly.pdbx_seq_one_letter_code
_entity_poly.pdbx_strand_id
1 'polypeptide(L)'
;ERVHHEAVPWITPIAGEWANVEVVAKAAVPVLFACMAIIIIGHMKEEKRMKEEGKHEEGAGMVGIIMEVVLIKLIEMLSNTISYSRIAIMLLVHVILLVTVNHGFEALMEGGNAGGAIVMLVGGNIGIMMIEGLIVYIQTIRLHLYEWFPKWYEGSGIPFRKIVPQMIYSSITWKSIDKYE
;
A
#
# COMPACT_ATOMS: atom_id res chain seq x y z
N GLU A 1 -21.09 33.13 7.17
CA GLU A 1 -20.14 32.01 7.08
C GLU A 1 -20.06 31.38 8.46
N ARG A 2 -20.58 30.16 8.64
CA ARG A 2 -20.65 29.55 9.98
C ARG A 2 -19.27 28.98 10.31
N VAL A 3 -18.66 29.52 11.36
CA VAL A 3 -17.35 29.08 11.85
C VAL A 3 -17.56 27.80 12.65
N HIS A 4 -17.19 26.66 12.07
CA HIS A 4 -17.30 25.35 12.71
C HIS A 4 -16.03 25.08 13.52
N HIS A 5 -16.09 25.29 14.85
CA HIS A 5 -15.02 24.98 15.81
C HIS A 5 -15.03 23.50 16.26
N GLU A 6 -15.39 22.60 15.36
CA GLU A 6 -15.41 21.18 15.68
C GLU A 6 -13.96 20.66 15.71
N ALA A 7 -13.62 19.94 16.78
CA ALA A 7 -12.33 19.30 16.92
C ALA A 7 -12.25 18.12 15.93
N VAL A 8 -11.13 18.00 15.22
CA VAL A 8 -10.97 16.93 14.21
C VAL A 8 -10.71 15.60 14.92
N PRO A 9 -11.62 14.61 14.88
CA PRO A 9 -11.58 13.45 15.78
C PRO A 9 -10.29 12.62 15.72
N TRP A 10 -9.60 12.62 14.57
CA TRP A 10 -8.36 11.88 14.35
C TRP A 10 -7.08 12.70 14.57
N ILE A 11 -7.16 14.04 14.65
CA ILE A 11 -6.02 14.92 14.95
C ILE A 11 -5.98 15.33 16.42
N THR A 12 -7.14 15.45 17.07
CA THR A 12 -7.26 15.83 18.49
C THR A 12 -6.39 14.97 19.43
N PRO A 13 -6.23 13.65 19.23
CA PRO A 13 -5.34 12.84 20.07
C PRO A 13 -3.85 13.20 19.96
N ILE A 14 -3.44 13.85 18.88
CA ILE A 14 -2.02 14.12 18.55
C ILE A 14 -1.68 15.60 18.74
N ALA A 15 -2.52 16.49 18.24
CA ALA A 15 -2.30 17.92 18.29
C ALA A 15 -3.00 18.58 19.49
N GLY A 16 -4.02 17.95 20.09
CA GLY A 16 -4.84 18.56 21.13
C GLY A 16 -6.02 19.37 20.58
N GLU A 17 -6.89 19.85 21.48
CA GLU A 17 -8.18 20.49 21.15
C GLU A 17 -8.06 21.83 20.40
N TRP A 18 -6.86 22.43 20.32
CA TRP A 18 -6.62 23.65 19.56
C TRP A 18 -6.60 23.43 18.03
N ALA A 19 -6.45 22.17 17.58
CA ALA A 19 -6.46 21.79 16.17
C ALA A 19 -7.90 21.70 15.62
N ASN A 20 -8.53 22.86 15.49
CA ASN A 20 -9.86 23.01 14.88
C ASN A 20 -9.80 22.81 13.35
N VAL A 21 -10.90 22.34 12.75
CA VAL A 21 -11.05 22.16 11.28
C VAL A 21 -10.61 23.41 10.51
N GLU A 22 -10.98 24.59 11.01
CA GLU A 22 -10.64 25.87 10.38
C GLU A 22 -9.13 26.16 10.37
N VAL A 23 -8.44 25.88 11.48
CA VAL A 23 -6.99 26.10 11.59
C VAL A 23 -6.27 25.13 10.65
N VAL A 24 -6.70 23.87 10.62
CA VAL A 24 -6.16 22.85 9.73
C VAL A 24 -6.40 23.22 8.26
N ALA A 25 -7.61 23.64 7.90
CA ALA A 25 -7.94 24.05 6.53
C ALA A 25 -7.13 25.28 6.09
N LYS A 26 -6.98 26.28 6.96
CA LYS A 26 -6.19 27.49 6.68
C LYS A 26 -4.70 27.19 6.60
N ALA A 27 -4.19 26.23 7.36
CA ALA A 27 -2.79 25.81 7.32
C ALA A 27 -2.47 24.90 6.12
N ALA A 28 -3.43 24.10 5.65
CA ALA A 28 -3.23 23.18 4.53
C ALA A 28 -2.84 23.91 3.23
N VAL A 29 -3.51 25.03 2.92
CA VAL A 29 -3.25 25.82 1.70
C VAL A 29 -1.79 26.32 1.61
N PRO A 30 -1.24 27.04 2.60
CA PRO A 30 0.15 27.50 2.55
C PRO A 30 1.16 26.35 2.61
N VAL A 31 0.86 25.25 3.31
CA VAL A 31 1.72 24.05 3.31
C VAL A 31 1.83 23.47 1.90
N LEU A 32 0.74 23.39 1.14
CA LEU A 32 0.77 22.93 -0.25
C LEU A 32 1.64 23.83 -1.14
N PHE A 33 1.52 25.16 -1.01
CA PHE A 33 2.39 26.09 -1.74
C PHE A 33 3.86 25.96 -1.32
N ALA A 34 4.14 25.74 -0.04
CA ALA A 34 5.50 25.51 0.44
C ALA A 34 6.10 24.21 -0.14
N CYS A 35 5.33 23.12 -0.16
CA CYS A 35 5.74 21.86 -0.81
C CYS A 35 6.01 22.06 -2.30
N MET A 36 5.15 22.79 -3.00
CA MET A 36 5.35 23.10 -4.42
C MET A 36 6.62 23.93 -4.66
N ALA A 37 6.89 24.92 -3.82
CA ALA A 37 8.12 25.71 -3.89
C ALA A 37 9.38 24.85 -3.67
N ILE A 38 9.34 23.91 -2.71
CA ILE A 38 10.45 22.98 -2.45
C ILE A 38 10.75 22.12 -3.68
N ILE A 39 9.72 21.58 -4.35
CA ILE A 39 9.89 20.75 -5.56
C ILE A 39 10.47 21.59 -6.71
N ILE A 40 9.98 22.81 -6.92
CA ILE A 40 10.50 23.72 -7.94
C ILE A 40 11.97 24.07 -7.68
N ILE A 41 12.34 24.37 -6.42
CA ILE A 41 13.75 24.63 -6.04
C ILE A 41 14.61 23.38 -6.28
N GLY A 42 14.08 22.19 -5.97
CA GLY A 42 14.72 20.90 -6.25
C GLY A 42 15.04 20.72 -7.73
N HIS A 43 14.04 20.88 -8.60
CA HIS A 43 14.21 20.79 -10.06
C HIS A 43 15.15 21.86 -10.61
N MET A 44 15.06 23.11 -10.14
CA MET A 44 15.99 24.17 -10.54
C MET A 44 17.44 23.85 -10.17
N LYS A 45 17.66 23.22 -9.00
CA LYS A 45 19.00 22.79 -8.58
C LYS A 45 19.51 21.62 -9.42
N GLU A 46 18.62 20.72 -9.82
CA GLU A 46 18.93 19.60 -10.71
C GLU A 46 19.30 20.05 -12.12
N GLU A 47 18.54 20.99 -12.69
CA GLU A 47 18.84 21.58 -14.00
C GLU A 47 20.20 22.29 -14.01
N LYS A 48 20.56 23.00 -12.93
CA LYS A 48 21.90 23.62 -12.79
C LYS A 48 23.01 22.57 -12.75
N ARG A 49 22.81 21.47 -12.01
CA ARG A 49 23.79 20.37 -11.91
C ARG A 49 23.96 19.63 -13.24
N MET A 50 22.86 19.44 -13.99
CA MET A 50 22.87 18.86 -15.34
C MET A 50 23.60 19.76 -16.36
N LYS A 51 23.44 21.09 -16.24
CA LYS A 51 24.20 22.06 -17.06
C LYS A 51 25.70 22.07 -16.74
N GLU A 52 26.07 21.88 -15.47
CA GLU A 52 27.47 21.75 -15.04
C GLU A 52 28.12 20.45 -15.55
N GLU A 53 27.35 19.37 -15.69
CA GLU A 53 27.80 18.07 -16.24
C GLU A 53 27.87 18.04 -17.79
N GLY A 54 27.60 19.16 -18.48
CA GLY A 54 27.77 19.28 -19.93
C GLY A 54 26.71 18.54 -20.77
N LYS A 55 25.64 18.02 -20.16
CA LYS A 55 24.49 17.45 -20.88
C LYS A 55 23.56 18.58 -21.29
N HIS A 56 23.74 19.07 -22.51
CA HIS A 56 22.81 20.01 -23.14
C HIS A 56 21.52 19.29 -23.54
N GLU A 57 20.56 19.22 -22.62
CA GLU A 57 19.15 19.17 -23.01
C GLU A 57 18.58 20.58 -22.90
N GLU A 58 17.81 20.98 -23.92
CA GLU A 58 17.20 22.29 -24.04
C GLU A 58 16.33 22.55 -22.81
N GLY A 59 16.90 23.27 -21.84
CA GLY A 59 16.24 23.59 -20.59
C GLY A 59 14.95 24.32 -20.88
N ALA A 60 13.83 23.61 -20.71
CA ALA A 60 12.53 24.23 -20.67
C ALA A 60 12.64 25.26 -19.54
N GLY A 61 12.63 26.56 -19.88
CA GLY A 61 12.91 27.64 -18.94
C GLY A 61 11.98 27.60 -17.72
N MET A 62 12.01 28.59 -16.83
CA MET A 62 11.20 28.58 -15.59
C MET A 62 9.74 28.12 -15.79
N VAL A 63 9.11 28.47 -16.92
CA VAL A 63 7.77 28.01 -17.32
C VAL A 63 7.68 26.49 -17.55
N GLY A 64 8.69 25.88 -18.17
CA GLY A 64 8.76 24.45 -18.40
C GLY A 64 8.88 23.63 -17.12
N ILE A 65 9.73 24.06 -16.18
CA ILE A 65 9.84 23.44 -14.86
C ILE A 65 8.51 23.52 -14.11
N ILE A 66 7.84 24.68 -14.16
CA ILE A 66 6.52 24.84 -13.53
C ILE A 66 5.51 23.89 -14.17
N MET A 67 5.48 23.78 -15.51
CA MET A 67 4.59 22.86 -16.20
C MET A 67 4.90 21.39 -15.90
N GLU A 68 6.17 21.01 -15.81
CA GLU A 68 6.59 19.65 -15.45
C GLU A 68 6.16 19.30 -14.02
N VAL A 69 6.42 20.17 -13.05
CA VAL A 69 6.07 19.95 -11.65
C VAL A 69 4.55 19.91 -11.46
N VAL A 70 3.82 20.85 -12.07
CA VAL A 70 2.36 20.92 -11.92
C VAL A 70 1.67 19.80 -12.68
N LEU A 71 2.09 19.47 -13.90
CA LEU A 71 1.38 18.46 -14.70
C LEU A 71 1.90 17.06 -14.41
N ILE A 72 3.20 16.83 -14.55
CA ILE A 72 3.78 15.48 -14.55
C ILE A 72 3.89 14.97 -13.11
N LYS A 73 4.48 15.76 -12.19
CA LYS A 73 4.69 15.31 -10.80
C LYS A 73 3.41 15.19 -10.00
N LEU A 74 2.42 16.07 -10.22
CA LEU A 74 1.11 15.90 -9.59
C LEU A 74 0.39 14.65 -10.11
N ILE A 75 0.38 14.40 -11.42
CA ILE A 75 -0.23 13.19 -11.97
C ILE A 75 0.49 11.94 -11.47
N GLU A 76 1.82 11.96 -11.39
CA GLU A 76 2.62 10.86 -10.85
C GLU A 76 2.26 10.58 -9.38
N MET A 77 2.19 11.61 -8.53
CA MET A 77 1.79 11.49 -7.13
C MET A 77 0.34 10.98 -6.99
N LEU A 78 -0.59 11.53 -7.78
CA LEU A 78 -1.99 11.10 -7.78
C LEU A 78 -2.14 9.67 -8.26
N SER A 79 -1.41 9.26 -9.30
CA SER A 79 -1.42 7.89 -9.82
C SER A 79 -0.94 6.90 -8.76
N ASN A 80 0.17 7.20 -8.09
CA ASN A 80 0.66 6.39 -6.97
C ASN A 80 -0.41 6.32 -5.85
N THR A 81 -1.00 7.45 -5.48
CA THR A 81 -2.02 7.51 -4.41
C THR A 81 -3.28 6.70 -4.75
N ILE A 82 -3.78 6.83 -5.98
CA ILE A 82 -4.94 6.08 -6.48
C ILE A 82 -4.63 4.58 -6.49
N SER A 83 -3.41 4.18 -6.82
CA SER A 83 -3.03 2.77 -6.78
C SER A 83 -3.17 2.18 -5.36
N TYR A 84 -2.72 2.91 -4.33
CA TYR A 84 -2.87 2.52 -2.93
C TYR A 84 -4.31 2.61 -2.38
N SER A 85 -5.22 3.36 -3.03
CA SER A 85 -6.64 3.46 -2.64
C SER A 85 -7.34 2.09 -2.51
N ARG A 86 -6.80 1.11 -3.22
CA ARG A 86 -7.20 -0.29 -3.21
C ARG A 86 -7.21 -0.91 -1.80
N ILE A 87 -6.28 -0.54 -0.92
CA ILE A 87 -6.25 -1.01 0.47
C ILE A 87 -7.35 -0.32 1.29
N ALA A 88 -7.62 0.96 1.03
CA ALA A 88 -8.68 1.71 1.70
C ALA A 88 -10.08 1.17 1.38
N ILE A 89 -10.32 0.76 0.13
CA ILE A 89 -11.58 0.12 -0.28
C ILE A 89 -11.75 -1.22 0.43
N MET A 90 -10.70 -2.04 0.51
CA MET A 90 -10.78 -3.31 1.23
C MET A 90 -11.08 -3.12 2.73
N LEU A 91 -10.47 -2.12 3.38
CA LEU A 91 -10.81 -1.76 4.77
C LEU A 91 -12.27 -1.34 4.92
N LEU A 92 -12.80 -0.55 3.98
CA LEU A 92 -14.20 -0.12 4.00
C LEU A 92 -15.15 -1.32 3.84
N VAL A 93 -14.86 -2.23 2.90
CA VAL A 93 -15.63 -3.46 2.70
C VAL A 93 -15.62 -4.33 3.97
N HIS A 94 -14.47 -4.47 4.62
CA HIS A 94 -14.34 -5.21 5.88
C HIS A 94 -15.29 -4.69 6.96
N VAL A 95 -15.29 -3.36 7.16
CA VAL A 95 -16.15 -2.70 8.15
C VAL A 95 -17.63 -2.88 7.80
N ILE A 96 -18.00 -2.74 6.53
CA ILE A 96 -19.39 -2.92 6.09
C ILE A 96 -19.86 -4.37 6.32
N LEU A 97 -19.02 -5.37 6.04
CA LEU A 97 -19.34 -6.77 6.27
C LEU A 97 -19.48 -7.10 7.76
N LEU A 98 -18.62 -6.55 8.62
CA LEU A 98 -18.73 -6.68 10.08
C LEU A 98 -20.04 -6.07 10.62
N VAL A 99 -20.37 -4.86 10.17
CA VAL A 99 -21.63 -4.20 10.54
C VAL A 99 -22.84 -5.02 10.09
N THR A 100 -22.79 -5.61 8.89
CA THR A 100 -23.86 -6.47 8.37
C THR A 100 -24.05 -7.73 9.21
N VAL A 101 -22.96 -8.36 9.67
CA VAL A 101 -23.03 -9.54 10.56
C VAL A 101 -23.60 -9.16 11.93
N ASN A 102 -23.20 -8.03 12.49
CA ASN A 102 -23.73 -7.56 13.78
C ASN A 102 -25.23 -7.25 13.71
N HIS A 103 -25.70 -6.57 12.66
CA HIS A 103 -27.14 -6.33 12.48
C HIS A 103 -27.92 -7.64 12.24
N GLY A 104 -27.34 -8.61 11.52
CA GLY A 104 -27.93 -9.93 11.37
C GLY A 104 -28.03 -10.69 12.69
N PHE A 105 -27.03 -10.54 13.56
CA PHE A 105 -27.04 -11.09 14.92
C PHE A 105 -28.16 -10.47 15.78
N GLU A 106 -28.26 -9.15 15.80
CA GLU A 106 -29.30 -8.43 16.55
C GLU A 106 -30.71 -8.87 16.13
N ALA A 107 -30.97 -8.93 14.83
CA ALA A 107 -32.26 -9.35 14.30
C ALA A 107 -32.66 -10.80 14.69
N LEU A 108 -31.70 -11.72 14.74
CA LEU A 108 -31.93 -13.10 15.14
C LEU A 108 -32.15 -13.25 16.65
N MET A 109 -31.52 -12.39 17.45
CA MET A 109 -31.73 -12.32 18.90
C MET A 109 -33.14 -11.81 19.24
N GLU A 110 -33.61 -10.77 18.54
CA GLU A 110 -34.98 -10.24 18.71
C GLU A 110 -36.05 -11.25 18.31
N GLY A 111 -35.78 -12.10 17.30
CA GLY A 111 -36.66 -13.20 16.88
C GLY A 111 -36.68 -14.42 17.82
N GLY A 112 -35.99 -14.37 18.96
CA GLY A 112 -35.96 -15.45 19.95
C GLY A 112 -35.10 -16.67 19.58
N ASN A 113 -34.33 -16.61 18.48
CA ASN A 113 -33.47 -17.70 18.03
C ASN A 113 -32.00 -17.48 18.47
N ALA A 114 -31.75 -17.65 19.77
CA ALA A 114 -30.41 -17.48 20.35
C ALA A 114 -29.34 -18.41 19.74
N GLY A 115 -29.73 -19.63 19.34
CA GLY A 115 -28.83 -20.58 18.68
C GLY A 115 -28.39 -20.10 17.30
N GLY A 116 -29.35 -19.61 16.49
CA GLY A 116 -29.07 -19.03 15.18
C GLY A 116 -28.21 -17.77 15.25
N ALA A 117 -28.44 -16.92 16.25
CA ALA A 117 -27.65 -15.71 16.46
C ALA A 117 -26.17 -16.03 16.75
N ILE A 118 -25.88 -16.96 17.67
CA ILE A 118 -24.49 -17.36 17.99
C ILE A 118 -23.79 -17.95 16.77
N VAL A 119 -24.47 -18.80 16.00
CA VAL A 119 -23.92 -19.37 14.76
C VAL A 119 -23.64 -18.27 13.73
N MET A 120 -24.52 -17.29 13.58
CA MET A 120 -24.32 -16.15 12.69
C MET A 120 -23.11 -15.30 13.11
N LEU A 121 -22.94 -15.06 14.41
CA LEU A 121 -21.82 -14.25 14.91
C LEU A 121 -20.48 -14.98 14.73
N VAL A 122 -20.38 -16.24 15.14
CA VAL A 122 -19.13 -17.00 15.04
C VAL A 122 -18.83 -17.39 13.59
N GLY A 123 -19.83 -17.93 12.88
CA GLY A 123 -19.71 -18.35 11.49
C GLY A 123 -19.51 -17.17 10.53
N GLY A 124 -20.21 -16.06 10.76
CA GLY A 124 -20.06 -14.83 9.97
C GLY A 124 -18.66 -14.23 10.08
N ASN A 125 -18.11 -14.11 11.30
CA ASN A 125 -16.76 -13.57 11.49
C ASN A 125 -15.68 -14.48 10.88
N ILE A 126 -15.76 -15.80 11.08
CA ILE A 126 -14.81 -16.74 10.47
C ILE A 126 -14.94 -16.75 8.94
N GLY A 127 -16.17 -16.72 8.42
CA GLY A 127 -16.43 -16.67 6.99
C GLY A 127 -15.87 -15.42 6.32
N ILE A 128 -16.11 -14.24 6.91
CA ILE A 128 -15.54 -12.97 6.43
C ILE A 128 -14.02 -13.04 6.47
N MET A 129 -13.43 -13.47 7.58
CA MET A 129 -11.97 -13.53 7.73
C MET A 129 -11.30 -14.40 6.66
N MET A 130 -11.88 -15.56 6.32
CA MET A 130 -11.35 -16.43 5.29
C MET A 130 -11.48 -15.84 3.89
N ILE A 131 -12.68 -15.37 3.53
CA ILE A 131 -12.96 -14.89 2.17
C ILE A 131 -12.24 -13.57 1.92
N GLU A 132 -12.38 -12.62 2.83
CA GLU A 132 -11.78 -11.31 2.68
C GLU A 132 -10.26 -11.36 2.84
N GLY A 133 -9.75 -12.16 3.78
CA GLY A 133 -8.31 -12.39 3.91
C GLY A 133 -7.69 -12.89 2.61
N LEU A 134 -8.35 -13.81 1.91
CA LEU A 134 -7.91 -14.31 0.61
C LEU A 134 -7.94 -13.22 -0.48
N ILE A 135 -9.03 -12.44 -0.57
CA ILE A 135 -9.18 -11.38 -1.59
C ILE A 135 -8.15 -10.27 -1.34
N VAL A 136 -8.01 -9.80 -0.10
CA VAL A 136 -7.03 -8.77 0.29
C VAL A 136 -5.61 -9.25 0.00
N TYR A 137 -5.30 -10.51 0.28
CA TYR A 137 -3.98 -11.07 0.00
C TYR A 137 -3.62 -10.99 -1.50
N ILE A 138 -4.51 -11.45 -2.37
CA ILE A 138 -4.32 -11.39 -3.83
C ILE A 138 -4.14 -9.93 -4.28
N GLN A 139 -4.92 -9.04 -3.68
CA GLN A 139 -4.93 -7.63 -4.00
C GLN A 139 -3.64 -6.91 -3.58
N THR A 140 -3.12 -7.22 -2.39
CA THR A 140 -1.89 -6.62 -1.86
C THR A 140 -0.67 -7.13 -2.62
N ILE A 141 -0.63 -8.42 -3.00
CA ILE A 141 0.45 -8.96 -3.86
C ILE A 141 0.55 -8.18 -5.17
N ARG A 142 -0.59 -7.80 -5.76
CA ARG A 142 -0.61 -7.02 -6.99
C ARG A 142 0.08 -5.65 -6.80
N LEU A 143 -0.26 -4.93 -5.74
CA LEU A 143 0.40 -3.66 -5.42
C LEU A 143 1.90 -3.84 -5.17
N HIS A 144 2.26 -4.87 -4.42
CA HIS A 144 3.65 -5.10 -4.02
C HIS A 144 4.54 -5.45 -5.23
N LEU A 145 4.09 -6.33 -6.12
CA LEU A 145 4.82 -6.76 -7.32
C LEU A 145 4.90 -5.70 -8.42
N TYR A 146 3.84 -4.93 -8.65
CA TYR A 146 3.82 -3.99 -9.78
C TYR A 146 4.29 -2.59 -9.44
N GLU A 147 4.22 -2.18 -8.17
CA GLU A 147 4.48 -0.78 -7.80
C GLU A 147 5.59 -0.62 -6.77
N TRP A 148 5.75 -1.57 -5.86
CA TRP A 148 6.77 -1.47 -4.82
C TRP A 148 8.10 -2.10 -5.24
N PHE A 149 8.11 -3.37 -5.67
CA PHE A 149 9.33 -4.07 -6.07
C PHE A 149 10.09 -3.38 -7.21
N PRO A 150 9.45 -2.92 -8.31
CA PRO A 150 10.19 -2.33 -9.43
C PRO A 150 10.90 -1.01 -9.09
N LYS A 151 10.51 -0.33 -8.00
CA LYS A 151 11.16 0.92 -7.56
C LYS A 151 12.51 0.69 -6.87
N TRP A 152 12.74 -0.51 -6.32
CA TRP A 152 13.91 -0.80 -5.47
C TRP A 152 14.67 -2.05 -5.88
N TYR A 153 14.04 -2.95 -6.64
CA TYR A 153 14.63 -4.20 -7.10
C TYR A 153 14.88 -4.12 -8.60
N GLU A 154 16.10 -3.74 -8.96
CA GLU A 154 16.63 -4.00 -10.28
C GLU A 154 17.02 -5.48 -10.31
N GLY A 155 16.42 -6.28 -11.20
CA GLY A 155 16.61 -7.74 -11.29
C GLY A 155 18.03 -8.19 -11.67
N SER A 156 19.05 -7.41 -11.34
CA SER A 156 20.48 -7.67 -11.52
C SER A 156 21.02 -8.36 -10.26
N GLY A 157 21.14 -9.67 -10.32
CA GLY A 157 21.76 -10.47 -9.27
C GLY A 157 22.18 -11.84 -9.79
N ILE A 158 23.33 -12.34 -9.32
CA ILE A 158 23.74 -13.72 -9.61
C ILE A 158 22.99 -14.61 -8.61
N PRO A 159 22.15 -15.56 -9.06
CA PRO A 159 21.46 -16.45 -8.14
C PRO A 159 22.49 -17.23 -7.32
N PHE A 160 22.33 -17.20 -6.00
CA PHE A 160 23.25 -17.87 -5.09
C PHE A 160 23.27 -19.37 -5.37
N ARG A 161 24.40 -19.88 -5.87
CA ARG A 161 24.62 -21.32 -6.06
C ARG A 161 25.33 -21.87 -4.83
N LYS A 162 24.59 -22.59 -3.97
CA LYS A 162 25.16 -23.27 -2.81
C LYS A 162 26.22 -24.27 -3.28
N ILE A 163 27.41 -24.21 -2.68
CA ILE A 163 28.47 -25.20 -2.88
C ILE A 163 28.11 -26.45 -2.06
N VAL A 164 27.02 -27.12 -2.41
CA VAL A 164 26.79 -28.48 -1.93
C VAL A 164 27.51 -29.42 -2.90
N PRO A 165 28.43 -30.29 -2.43
CA PRO A 165 28.93 -31.36 -3.29
C PRO A 165 27.72 -32.16 -3.76
N GLN A 166 27.64 -32.44 -5.06
CA GLN A 166 26.61 -33.34 -5.57
C GLN A 166 26.84 -34.69 -4.91
N MET A 167 25.98 -35.06 -3.97
CA MET A 167 26.01 -36.39 -3.38
C MET A 167 25.55 -37.35 -4.46
N ILE A 168 26.51 -37.97 -5.14
CA ILE A 168 26.26 -39.12 -6.01
C ILE A 168 25.69 -40.19 -5.10
N TYR A 169 24.37 -40.38 -5.14
CA TYR A 169 23.73 -41.56 -4.56
C TYR A 169 24.18 -42.77 -5.39
N SER A 170 25.35 -43.32 -5.04
CA SER A 170 25.76 -44.63 -5.52
C SER A 170 24.93 -45.65 -4.73
N SER A 171 23.85 -46.14 -5.34
CA SER A 171 23.17 -47.33 -4.85
C SER A 171 24.04 -48.54 -5.17
N ILE A 172 24.73 -49.07 -4.17
CA ILE A 172 25.47 -50.33 -4.29
C ILE A 172 24.43 -51.46 -4.25
N THR A 173 24.01 -51.94 -5.42
CA THR A 173 23.26 -53.20 -5.54
C THR A 173 24.26 -54.35 -5.58
N TRP A 174 24.40 -55.05 -4.45
CA TRP A 174 25.14 -56.31 -4.39
C TRP A 174 24.39 -57.38 -5.19
N LYS A 175 25.02 -57.90 -6.24
CA LYS A 175 24.57 -59.12 -6.91
C LYS A 175 25.19 -60.30 -6.15
N SER A 176 24.34 -61.14 -5.54
CA SER A 176 24.75 -62.42 -4.97
C SER A 176 25.48 -63.22 -6.05
N ILE A 177 26.72 -63.61 -5.77
CA ILE A 177 27.47 -64.55 -6.60
C ILE A 177 26.95 -65.92 -6.17
N ASP A 178 25.99 -66.46 -6.94
CA ASP A 178 25.61 -67.85 -6.79
C ASP A 178 26.83 -68.72 -7.11
N LYS A 179 27.20 -69.54 -6.11
CA LYS A 179 28.32 -70.47 -6.15
C LYS A 179 28.21 -71.38 -7.36
N TYR A 180 29.33 -71.56 -8.06
CA TYR A 180 29.57 -72.65 -8.99
C TYR A 180 29.25 -74.00 -8.31
N GLU A 181 28.30 -74.73 -8.89
CA GLU A 181 28.22 -76.19 -8.83
C GLU A 181 28.96 -76.77 -10.04
#